data_AF-A0A8X6V952-F1
#
_entry.id   AF-A0A8X6V952-F1
#
_cell.length_a   1.000
_cell.length_b   1.000
_cell.length_c   1.000
_cell.angle_alpha   90.00
_cell.angle_beta   90.00
_cell.angle_gamma   90.00
#
_symmetry.space_group_name_H-M   'P 1'
#
loop_
_entity.id
_entity.type
_entity.pdbx_description
1 polymer ?
#
loop_
_entity_poly.entity_id
_entity_poly.type
_entity_poly.pdbx_seq_one_letter_code
_entity_poly.pdbx_strand_id
1 'polypeptide(L)'
;MGNLPKERLITDYPFNCSGVDFSGRFFIKNKGQRKGNLFKVYICIFVFKAVHIELVSDLTSQAFIAALKRFMARRGKCAKLFSDNGKNFVGASNEIKKLLEIVRKPDEKLANYLAAEGIEWKFIPARSPNFGGLWEAAIKSHVNIT
;
A
#
# COMPACT_ATOMS: atom_id res chain seq x y z
N MET A 1 -9.82 25.44 -13.25
CA MET A 1 -9.64 23.99 -13.49
C MET A 1 -8.27 23.61 -12.94
N GLY A 2 -8.18 22.59 -12.07
CA GLY A 2 -6.91 22.17 -11.47
C GLY A 2 -6.10 21.32 -12.44
N ASN A 3 -4.81 21.59 -12.58
CA ASN A 3 -3.92 20.79 -13.42
C ASN A 3 -3.83 19.36 -12.87
N LEU A 4 -4.00 18.37 -13.76
CA LEU A 4 -3.77 16.97 -13.44
C LEU A 4 -2.25 16.74 -13.22
N PRO A 5 -1.85 15.88 -12.27
CA PRO A 5 -0.46 15.47 -12.11
C PRO A 5 0.08 14.93 -13.44
N LYS A 6 1.34 15.25 -13.76
CA LYS A 6 2.00 14.80 -15.01
C LYS A 6 1.95 13.28 -15.13
N GLU A 7 2.01 12.57 -14.02
CA GLU A 7 1.93 11.11 -13.91
C GLU A 7 0.60 10.55 -14.43
N ARG A 8 -0.50 11.32 -14.45
CA ARG A 8 -1.78 10.90 -15.04
C ARG A 8 -1.85 11.12 -16.55
N LEU A 9 -0.99 11.99 -17.10
CA LEU A 9 -0.95 12.36 -18.51
C LEU A 9 0.03 11.52 -19.32
N ILE A 10 0.97 10.83 -18.65
CA ILE A 10 1.93 9.93 -19.30
C ILE A 10 1.24 8.58 -19.60
N THR A 11 1.34 8.15 -20.86
CA THR A 11 0.97 6.81 -21.30
C THR A 11 2.03 5.83 -20.83
N ASP A 12 1.79 5.24 -19.66
CA ASP A 12 2.60 4.15 -19.10
C ASP A 12 1.68 3.03 -18.60
N TYR A 13 2.25 1.87 -18.28
CA TYR A 13 1.47 0.76 -17.74
C TYR A 13 0.92 1.12 -16.34
N PRO A 14 -0.22 0.52 -15.93
CA PRO A 14 -1.07 1.05 -14.86
C PRO A 14 -0.43 1.16 -13.47
N PHE A 15 0.73 0.55 -13.23
CA PHE A 15 1.36 0.48 -11.92
C PHE A 15 2.80 1.02 -11.89
N ASN A 16 3.25 1.71 -12.96
CA ASN A 16 4.55 2.39 -12.93
C ASN A 16 4.60 3.44 -11.81
N CYS A 17 3.48 4.08 -11.54
CA CYS A 17 3.22 4.86 -10.34
C CYS A 17 2.07 4.17 -9.58
N SER A 18 2.24 3.90 -8.30
CA SER A 18 1.18 3.36 -7.46
C SER A 18 1.19 4.08 -6.13
N GLY A 19 0.03 4.37 -5.58
CA GLY A 19 0.00 4.58 -4.14
C GLY A 19 -0.13 3.26 -3.38
N VAL A 20 0.23 3.29 -2.10
CA VAL A 20 0.14 2.18 -1.15
C VAL A 20 -0.64 2.60 0.09
N ASP A 21 -1.54 1.74 0.53
CA ASP A 21 -2.32 1.89 1.77
C ASP A 21 -2.47 0.53 2.48
N PHE A 22 -2.81 0.56 3.77
CA PHE A 22 -3.03 -0.63 4.57
C PHE A 22 -4.42 -0.66 5.18
N SER A 23 -5.06 -1.83 5.09
CA SER A 23 -6.33 -2.11 5.74
C SER A 23 -6.15 -3.09 6.91
N GLY A 24 -7.20 -3.20 7.72
CA GLY A 24 -7.22 -3.82 9.04
C GLY A 24 -6.76 -5.26 9.13
N ARG A 25 -6.70 -5.76 10.36
CA ARG A 25 -6.30 -7.14 10.64
C ARG A 25 -7.41 -8.10 10.22
N PHE A 26 -7.03 -9.17 9.57
CA PHE A 26 -7.89 -10.32 9.28
C PHE A 26 -7.28 -11.57 9.88
N PHE A 27 -8.11 -12.56 10.13
CA PHE A 27 -7.67 -13.88 10.57
C PHE A 27 -7.92 -14.88 9.46
N ILE A 28 -6.85 -15.54 8.99
CA ILE A 28 -6.93 -16.55 7.95
C ILE A 28 -6.63 -17.93 8.51
N LYS A 29 -7.19 -18.96 7.86
CA LYS A 29 -6.87 -20.36 8.10
C LYS A 29 -6.06 -20.88 6.92
N ASN A 30 -5.11 -21.78 7.20
CA ASN A 30 -4.48 -22.53 6.13
C ASN A 30 -5.48 -23.47 5.47
N LYS A 31 -5.39 -23.59 4.14
CA LYS A 31 -6.26 -24.46 3.34
C LYS A 31 -6.19 -25.89 3.87
N GLY A 32 -7.34 -26.49 4.15
CA GLY A 32 -7.45 -27.87 4.65
C GLY A 32 -7.49 -28.04 6.17
N GLN A 33 -7.28 -26.98 6.96
CA GLN A 33 -7.42 -27.07 8.42
C GLN A 33 -8.86 -26.79 8.87
N ARG A 34 -9.62 -27.87 9.15
CA ARG A 34 -10.97 -27.79 9.77
C ARG A 34 -10.93 -27.26 11.21
N LYS A 35 -9.93 -27.70 11.99
CA LYS A 35 -9.54 -27.16 13.31
C LYS A 35 -8.05 -26.79 13.22
N GLY A 36 -7.72 -25.51 13.40
CA GLY A 36 -6.35 -25.02 13.28
C GLY A 36 -6.24 -23.58 13.75
N ASN A 37 -5.02 -23.16 14.06
CA ASN A 37 -4.74 -21.81 14.53
C ASN A 37 -5.07 -20.78 13.44
N LEU A 38 -5.70 -19.69 13.87
CA LEU A 38 -5.93 -18.53 13.02
C LEU A 38 -4.65 -17.70 12.94
N PHE A 39 -4.22 -17.37 11.73
CA PHE A 39 -3.08 -16.49 11.50
C PHE A 39 -3.58 -15.07 11.28
N LYS A 40 -3.02 -14.13 12.03
CA LYS A 40 -3.28 -12.70 11.82
C LYS A 40 -2.55 -12.26 10.55
N VAL A 41 -3.25 -11.57 9.67
CA VAL A 41 -2.71 -10.95 8.46
C VAL A 41 -3.28 -9.56 8.29
N TYR A 42 -2.60 -8.75 7.49
CA TYR A 42 -3.00 -7.40 7.11
C TYR A 42 -3.16 -7.33 5.61
N ILE A 43 -3.90 -6.34 5.14
CA ILE A 43 -4.10 -6.10 3.71
C ILE A 43 -3.26 -4.90 3.29
N CYS A 44 -2.44 -5.07 2.26
CA CYS A 44 -1.72 -4.00 1.56
C CYS A 44 -2.42 -3.76 0.21
N ILE A 45 -2.77 -2.52 -0.04
CA ILE A 45 -3.54 -2.10 -1.22
C ILE A 45 -2.66 -1.19 -2.07
N PHE A 46 -2.46 -1.57 -3.33
CA PHE A 46 -1.77 -0.78 -4.35
C PHE A 46 -2.81 -0.20 -5.31
N VAL A 47 -2.83 1.12 -5.48
CA VAL A 47 -3.86 1.80 -6.31
C VAL A 47 -3.24 2.81 -7.26
N PHE A 48 -3.72 2.79 -8.50
CA PHE A 48 -3.60 3.90 -9.46
C PHE A 48 -4.86 3.95 -10.35
N LYS A 49 -4.79 3.42 -11.58
CA LYS A 49 -5.94 3.19 -12.46
C LYS A 49 -6.63 1.84 -12.23
N ALA A 50 -5.99 0.97 -11.45
CA ALA A 50 -6.50 -0.31 -11.02
C ALA A 50 -6.13 -0.53 -9.55
N VAL A 51 -6.78 -1.51 -8.91
CA VAL A 51 -6.51 -1.92 -7.53
C VAL A 51 -5.83 -3.29 -7.54
N HIS A 52 -4.76 -3.43 -6.78
CA HIS A 52 -4.12 -4.70 -6.50
C HIS A 52 -3.98 -4.88 -4.99
N ILE A 53 -4.34 -6.07 -4.51
CA ILE A 53 -4.42 -6.38 -3.08
C ILE A 53 -3.44 -7.50 -2.77
N GLU A 54 -2.63 -7.31 -1.74
CA GLU A 54 -1.68 -8.28 -1.23
C GLU A 54 -1.89 -8.52 0.26
N LEU A 55 -1.71 -9.77 0.68
CA LEU A 55 -1.67 -10.10 2.10
C LEU A 55 -0.27 -9.81 2.66
N VAL A 56 -0.23 -9.28 3.87
CA VAL A 56 0.98 -9.03 4.64
C VAL A 56 0.89 -9.83 5.93
N SER A 57 1.86 -10.71 6.17
CA SER A 57 1.83 -11.64 7.30
C SER A 57 2.11 -10.99 8.65
N ASP A 58 2.80 -9.86 8.67
CA ASP A 58 3.18 -9.17 9.89
C ASP A 58 3.50 -7.69 9.63
N LEU A 59 3.56 -6.90 10.69
CA LEU A 59 3.90 -5.48 10.71
C LEU A 59 5.42 -5.28 10.63
N THR A 60 6.08 -5.86 9.63
CA THR A 60 7.55 -5.75 9.44
C THR A 60 7.92 -5.34 8.01
N SER A 61 9.07 -4.68 7.87
CA SER A 61 9.65 -4.31 6.58
C SER A 61 9.82 -5.51 5.65
N GLN A 62 10.22 -6.67 6.19
CA GLN A 62 10.37 -7.90 5.40
C GLN A 62 9.04 -8.41 4.85
N ALA A 63 7.98 -8.39 5.67
CA ALA A 63 6.65 -8.78 5.23
C ALA A 63 6.11 -7.84 4.15
N PHE A 64 6.37 -6.53 4.29
CA PHE A 64 6.04 -5.54 3.26
C PHE A 64 6.84 -5.74 1.97
N ILE A 65 8.16 -5.94 2.05
CA ILE A 65 9.01 -6.23 0.88
C ILE A 65 8.49 -7.47 0.15
N ALA A 66 8.08 -8.51 0.88
CA ALA A 66 7.52 -9.71 0.27
C ALA A 66 6.21 -9.41 -0.49
N ALA A 67 5.33 -8.56 0.06
CA ALA A 67 4.13 -8.10 -0.63
C ALA A 67 4.46 -7.25 -1.86
N LEU A 68 5.40 -6.32 -1.75
CA LEU A 68 5.87 -5.49 -2.85
C LEU A 68 6.48 -6.32 -4.00
N LYS A 69 7.26 -7.36 -3.67
CA LYS A 69 7.76 -8.34 -4.66
C LYS A 69 6.63 -9.06 -5.38
N ARG A 70 5.63 -9.56 -4.65
CA ARG A 70 4.45 -10.24 -5.25
C ARG A 70 3.65 -9.31 -6.16
N PHE A 71 3.46 -8.07 -5.75
CA PHE A 71 2.84 -7.04 -6.56
C PHE A 71 3.61 -6.80 -7.86
N MET A 72 4.91 -6.49 -7.78
CA MET A 72 5.71 -6.19 -8.96
C MET A 72 5.86 -7.39 -9.90
N ALA A 73 5.95 -8.60 -9.36
CA ALA A 73 5.98 -9.83 -10.16
C ALA A 73 4.72 -10.02 -11.01
N ARG A 74 3.55 -9.54 -10.55
CA ARG A 74 2.28 -9.67 -11.29
C ARG A 74 1.89 -8.43 -12.10
N ARG A 75 2.33 -7.25 -11.68
CA ARG A 75 1.86 -5.96 -12.21
C ARG A 75 2.93 -5.14 -12.91
N GLY A 76 4.18 -5.59 -12.91
CA GLY A 76 5.33 -4.85 -13.43
C GLY A 76 6.01 -4.01 -12.34
N LYS A 77 7.23 -3.57 -12.64
CA LYS A 77 8.15 -2.92 -11.70
C LYS A 77 7.77 -1.47 -11.40
N CYS A 78 7.14 -1.22 -10.26
CA CYS A 78 6.75 0.13 -9.86
C CYS A 78 7.98 1.06 -9.69
N ALA A 79 8.00 2.20 -10.37
CA ALA A 79 9.06 3.20 -10.23
C ALA A 79 8.79 4.20 -9.10
N LYS A 80 7.50 4.47 -8.80
CA LYS A 80 7.11 5.45 -7.77
C LYS A 80 6.01 4.93 -6.87
N LEU A 81 6.29 4.89 -5.57
CA LEU A 81 5.31 4.58 -4.53
C LEU A 81 4.86 5.86 -3.81
N PHE A 82 3.55 6.01 -3.62
CA PHE A 82 2.96 7.14 -2.90
C PHE A 82 2.21 6.66 -1.65
N SER A 83 2.45 7.26 -0.50
CA SER A 83 1.65 7.00 0.70
C SER A 83 1.19 8.32 1.32
N ASP A 84 0.06 8.28 2.03
CA ASP A 84 -0.41 9.47 2.73
C ASP A 84 0.45 9.79 3.96
N ASN A 85 0.44 11.06 4.36
CA ASN A 85 1.03 11.51 5.62
C ASN A 85 0.08 11.27 6.81
N GLY A 86 -0.85 10.31 6.72
CA GLY A 86 -2.03 10.10 7.56
C GLY A 86 -1.82 10.29 9.06
N LYS A 87 -1.85 11.54 9.54
CA LYS A 87 -1.99 11.86 10.97
C LYS A 87 -3.39 11.53 11.47
N ASN A 88 -4.33 11.28 10.56
CA ASN A 88 -5.78 11.24 10.81
C ASN A 88 -6.40 9.84 10.73
N PHE A 89 -5.65 8.78 11.02
CA PHE A 89 -6.27 7.48 11.25
C PHE A 89 -6.67 7.35 12.72
N VAL A 90 -7.68 8.13 13.12
CA VAL A 90 -8.28 8.09 14.46
C VAL A 90 -8.98 6.73 14.71
N GLY A 91 -9.30 5.98 13.64
CA GLY A 91 -9.91 4.64 13.72
C GLY A 91 -8.97 3.46 13.42
N ALA A 92 -7.72 3.67 12.99
CA ALA A 92 -6.83 2.55 12.70
C ALA A 92 -6.23 2.00 13.99
N SER A 93 -6.33 0.69 14.18
CA SER A 93 -5.72 0.01 15.34
C SER A 93 -4.21 0.33 15.43
N ASN A 94 -3.65 0.33 16.64
CA ASN A 94 -2.22 0.58 16.88
C ASN A 94 -1.29 -0.28 16.01
N GLU A 95 -1.76 -1.43 15.55
CA GLU A 95 -1.04 -2.32 14.64
C GLU A 95 -0.88 -1.70 13.23
N ILE A 96 -1.95 -1.16 12.64
CA ILE A 96 -1.90 -0.53 11.32
C ILE A 96 -1.00 0.71 11.35
N LYS A 97 -0.97 1.43 12.48
CA LYS A 97 -0.03 2.54 12.68
C LYS A 97 1.42 2.09 12.55
N LYS A 98 1.79 0.90 13.05
CA LYS A 98 3.15 0.35 12.90
C LYS A 98 3.52 0.05 11.45
N LEU A 99 2.59 -0.49 10.65
CA LEU A 99 2.81 -0.67 9.20
C LEU A 99 3.04 0.66 8.50
N LEU A 100 2.22 1.66 8.81
CA LEU A 100 2.38 3.01 8.28
C LEU A 100 3.69 3.67 8.76
N GLU A 101 4.17 3.34 9.96
CA GLU A 101 5.46 3.82 10.46
C GLU A 101 6.65 3.20 9.70
N ILE A 102 6.60 1.90 9.38
CA ILE A 102 7.61 1.26 8.53
C ILE A 102 7.71 1.94 7.18
N VAL A 103 6.56 2.32 6.63
CA VAL A 103 6.50 3.12 5.41
C VAL A 103 7.11 4.49 5.62
N ARG A 104 6.68 5.23 6.66
CA ARG A 104 7.15 6.60 6.97
C ARG A 104 8.62 6.72 7.27
N LYS A 105 9.16 5.74 7.97
CA LYS A 105 10.55 5.67 8.40
C LYS A 105 11.04 4.27 8.03
N PRO A 106 11.36 4.05 6.75
CA PRO A 106 11.93 2.80 6.30
C PRO A 106 13.16 2.47 7.13
N ASP A 107 13.22 1.25 7.66
CA ASP A 107 14.47 0.73 8.18
C ASP A 107 15.48 0.50 7.04
N GLU A 108 16.71 0.18 7.40
CA GLU A 108 17.78 -0.05 6.44
C GLU A 108 17.43 -1.12 5.40
N LYS A 109 16.69 -2.17 5.80
CA LYS A 109 16.29 -3.26 4.90
C LYS A 109 15.35 -2.75 3.81
N LEU A 110 14.32 -2.00 4.19
CA LEU A 110 13.37 -1.44 3.23
C LEU A 110 14.04 -0.37 2.37
N ALA A 111 14.82 0.53 2.97
CA ALA A 111 15.55 1.57 2.25
C ALA A 111 16.49 0.96 1.19
N ASN A 112 17.30 -0.03 1.56
CA ASN A 112 18.22 -0.71 0.65
C ASN A 112 17.48 -1.43 -0.48
N TYR A 113 16.35 -2.08 -0.17
CA TYR A 113 15.53 -2.75 -1.18
C TYR A 113 14.94 -1.75 -2.19
N LEU A 114 14.37 -0.64 -1.71
CA LEU A 114 13.81 0.39 -2.58
C LEU A 114 14.89 1.01 -3.47
N ALA A 115 16.08 1.28 -2.91
CA ALA A 115 17.21 1.83 -3.65
C ALA A 115 17.72 0.85 -4.72
N ALA A 116 17.89 -0.43 -4.37
CA ALA A 116 18.31 -1.47 -5.30
C ALA A 116 17.30 -1.67 -6.45
N GLU A 117 16.02 -1.53 -6.15
CA GLU A 117 14.96 -1.58 -7.16
C GLU A 117 14.73 -0.23 -7.86
N GLY A 118 15.40 0.86 -7.48
CA GLY A 118 15.17 2.18 -8.08
C GLY A 118 13.76 2.71 -7.87
N ILE A 119 13.12 2.34 -6.75
CA ILE A 119 11.76 2.76 -6.39
C ILE A 119 11.84 4.05 -5.58
N GLU A 120 11.26 5.11 -6.11
CA GLU A 120 11.13 6.38 -5.41
C GLU A 120 9.87 6.38 -4.54
N TRP A 121 10.02 6.48 -3.22
CA TRP A 121 8.88 6.62 -2.31
C TRP A 121 8.61 8.07 -1.98
N LYS A 122 7.37 8.53 -2.16
CA LYS A 122 6.91 9.88 -1.81
C LYS A 122 5.76 9.88 -0.83
N PHE A 123 5.81 10.82 0.10
CA PHE A 123 4.69 11.14 0.97
C PHE A 123 3.87 12.27 0.37
N ILE A 124 2.59 12.03 0.13
CA ILE A 124 1.70 13.10 -0.33
C ILE A 124 1.31 13.99 0.87
N PRO A 125 1.34 15.33 0.71
CA PRO A 125 0.85 16.24 1.74
C PRO A 125 -0.65 16.00 2.00
N ALA A 126 -1.08 16.18 3.24
CA ALA A 126 -2.49 16.01 3.61
C ALA A 126 -3.36 16.99 2.80
N ARG A 127 -4.40 16.48 2.13
CA ARG A 127 -5.27 17.19 1.16
C ARG A 127 -4.54 17.62 -0.12
N SER A 128 -4.22 16.66 -0.99
CA SER A 128 -3.92 16.95 -2.40
C SER A 128 -5.07 16.50 -3.30
N PRO A 129 -6.06 17.37 -3.59
CA PRO A 129 -7.26 17.03 -4.39
C PRO A 129 -6.92 16.53 -5.80
N ASN A 130 -5.76 16.97 -6.33
CA ASN A 130 -5.31 16.63 -7.67
C ASN A 130 -4.76 15.19 -7.79
N PHE A 131 -4.63 14.42 -6.71
CA PHE A 131 -4.37 12.97 -6.77
C PHE A 131 -5.63 12.15 -6.39
N GLY A 132 -6.67 12.81 -5.86
CA GLY A 132 -7.64 12.20 -4.97
C GLY A 132 -8.82 11.45 -5.61
N GLY A 133 -9.25 11.73 -6.85
CA GLY A 133 -10.52 11.17 -7.34
C GLY A 133 -10.62 9.63 -7.34
N LEU A 134 -9.66 8.93 -7.97
CA LEU A 134 -9.61 7.46 -8.00
C LEU A 134 -9.00 6.87 -6.74
N TRP A 135 -7.97 7.53 -6.21
CA TRP A 135 -7.25 7.13 -5.01
C TRP A 135 -8.15 7.19 -3.76
N GLU A 136 -8.83 8.32 -3.53
CA GLU A 136 -9.80 8.44 -2.44
C GLU A 136 -11.04 7.58 -2.67
N ALA A 137 -11.50 7.39 -3.91
CA ALA A 137 -12.64 6.50 -4.17
C ALA A 137 -12.30 5.03 -3.85
N ALA A 138 -11.11 4.56 -4.23
CA ALA A 138 -10.64 3.22 -3.89
C ALA A 138 -10.51 3.04 -2.37
N ILE A 139 -9.89 4.00 -1.68
CA ILE A 139 -9.74 3.97 -0.21
C ILE A 139 -11.11 4.05 0.49
N LYS A 140 -11.98 4.99 0.09
CA LYS A 140 -13.33 5.17 0.67
C LYS A 140 -14.23 3.95 0.42
N SER A 141 -14.11 3.29 -0.74
CA SER A 141 -14.88 2.07 -1.04
C SER A 141 -14.45 0.89 -0.16
N HIS A 142 -13.19 0.85 0.29
CA HIS A 142 -12.66 -0.23 1.13
C HIS A 142 -13.05 -0.06 2.60
N VAL A 143 -13.13 1.18 3.10
CA VAL A 143 -13.62 1.49 4.45
C VAL A 143 -15.07 1.03 4.65
N ASN A 144 -15.89 1.03 3.58
CA ASN A 144 -17.28 0.59 3.63
C ASN A 144 -17.48 -0.94 3.50
N ILE A 145 -16.40 -1.73 3.38
CA ILE A 145 -16.47 -3.22 3.32
C ILE A 145 -16.05 -3.86 4.66
N THR A 146 -15.78 -3.04 5.68
CA THR A 146 -15.58 -3.45 7.09
C THR A 146 -16.62 -2.83 7.98
#